data_AF-A0A7S1LWA0-F1
#
_entry.id   AF-A0A7S1LWA0-F1
#
_cell.length_a   1.000
_cell.length_b   1.000
_cell.length_c   1.000
_cell.angle_alpha   90.00
_cell.angle_beta   90.00
_cell.angle_gamma   90.00
#
_symmetry.space_group_name_H-M   'P 1'
#
loop_
_entity.id
_entity.type
_entity.pdbx_description
1 polymer ?
#
loop_
_entity_poly.entity_id
_entity_poly.type
_entity_poly.pdbx_seq_one_letter_code
_entity_poly.pdbx_strand_id
1 'polypeptide(L)'
;VRLHGNNPALGDGHFLDEAVAAGLEVMASIGNFPYTSTPGGCKATGFDCYQQVKGHHAHSLQRGFVRGDKTYHPALRTIILIDEPDRQLGPSAVPADFCRALVSALDAVLDVEREAGVVGQLPNITATFSFGVCPQCARFGYRPAIGQMLELRHAMKHPESVGYQA
;
A
#
# COMPACT_ATOMS: atom_id res chain seq x y z
N VAL A 1 -11.49 -12.59 1.04
CA VAL A 1 -12.07 -11.55 0.15
C VAL A 1 -11.02 -10.47 -0.10
N ARG A 2 -10.90 -9.98 -1.33
CA ARG A 2 -10.03 -8.84 -1.67
C ARG A 2 -10.89 -7.59 -1.89
N LEU A 3 -10.60 -6.51 -1.16
CA LEU A 3 -11.25 -5.22 -1.31
C LEU A 3 -10.39 -4.30 -2.17
N HIS A 4 -10.95 -3.86 -3.30
CA HIS A 4 -10.31 -2.92 -4.21
C HIS A 4 -10.79 -1.50 -3.94
N GLY A 5 -9.91 -0.69 -3.37
CA GLY A 5 -10.24 0.66 -2.93
C GLY A 5 -10.92 0.65 -1.56
N ASN A 6 -10.30 1.33 -0.61
CA ASN A 6 -10.91 1.63 0.66
C ASN A 6 -11.27 3.12 0.70
N ASN A 7 -12.52 3.44 1.04
CA ASN A 7 -12.92 4.79 1.45
C ASN A 7 -12.98 4.83 2.99
N PRO A 8 -11.95 5.36 3.66
CA PRO A 8 -11.89 5.35 5.12
C PRO A 8 -13.05 6.10 5.78
N ALA A 9 -13.71 7.01 5.05
CA ALA A 9 -14.85 7.77 5.56
C ALA A 9 -16.08 6.89 5.85
N LEU A 10 -16.23 5.73 5.20
CA LEU A 10 -17.39 4.85 5.38
C LEU A 10 -17.27 3.97 6.63
N GLY A 11 -16.04 3.65 7.03
CA GLY A 11 -15.73 2.75 8.13
C GLY A 11 -15.99 1.28 7.80
N ASP A 12 -14.98 0.44 8.04
CA ASP A 12 -14.99 -0.96 7.59
C ASP A 12 -15.38 -1.96 8.69
N GLY A 13 -15.56 -1.50 9.93
CA GLY A 13 -15.75 -2.37 11.09
C GLY A 13 -16.86 -3.41 10.91
N HIS A 14 -18.07 -2.98 10.53
CA HIS A 14 -19.19 -3.89 10.33
C HIS A 14 -18.96 -4.91 9.21
N PHE A 15 -18.32 -4.50 8.11
CA PHE A 15 -17.98 -5.45 7.05
C PHE A 15 -16.98 -6.49 7.54
N LEU A 16 -15.99 -6.07 8.33
CA LEU A 16 -14.97 -6.96 8.87
C LEU A 16 -15.55 -7.89 9.94
N ASP A 17 -16.51 -7.43 10.75
CA ASP A 17 -17.27 -8.26 11.70
C ASP A 17 -18.02 -9.39 10.97
N GLU A 18 -18.74 -9.04 9.90
CA GLU A 18 -19.46 -10.02 9.05
C GLU A 18 -18.50 -10.97 8.35
N ALA A 19 -17.32 -10.50 7.93
CA ALA A 19 -16.29 -11.37 7.37
C ALA A 19 -15.83 -12.41 8.39
N VAL A 20 -15.62 -12.04 9.65
CA VAL A 20 -15.30 -13.00 10.73
C VAL A 20 -16.45 -13.98 10.94
N ALA A 21 -17.69 -13.49 11.02
CA ALA A 21 -18.87 -14.34 11.21
C ALA A 21 -19.03 -15.37 10.08
N ALA A 22 -18.65 -15.01 8.86
CA ALA A 22 -18.64 -15.88 7.69
C ALA A 22 -17.37 -16.76 7.57
N GLY A 23 -16.41 -16.66 8.49
CA GLY A 23 -15.14 -17.40 8.43
C GLY A 23 -14.21 -16.96 7.30
N LEU A 24 -14.31 -15.70 6.88
CA LEU A 24 -13.54 -15.10 5.80
C LEU A 24 -12.40 -14.22 6.31
N GLU A 25 -11.26 -14.31 5.64
CA GLU A 25 -10.15 -13.36 5.78
C GLU A 25 -10.22 -12.28 4.69
N VAL A 26 -9.69 -11.10 4.98
CA VAL A 26 -9.78 -9.91 4.15
C VAL A 26 -8.38 -9.40 3.78
N MET A 27 -8.19 -9.15 2.48
CA MET A 27 -7.07 -8.38 1.95
C MET A 27 -7.59 -7.01 1.53
N ALA A 28 -7.26 -5.96 2.29
CA ALA A 28 -7.76 -4.62 2.01
C ALA A 28 -6.70 -3.77 1.30
N SER A 29 -7.07 -3.17 0.18
CA SER A 29 -6.22 -2.20 -0.51
C SER A 29 -6.44 -0.80 0.05
N ILE A 30 -5.36 -0.05 0.28
CA ILE A 30 -5.42 1.40 0.56
C ILE A 30 -6.17 2.11 -0.58
N GLY A 31 -6.03 1.58 -1.80
CA GLY A 31 -6.67 2.10 -2.99
C GLY A 31 -5.89 3.24 -3.64
N ASN A 32 -6.39 3.70 -4.78
CA ASN A 32 -5.68 4.62 -5.66
C ASN A 32 -5.83 6.09 -5.22
N PHE A 33 -6.75 6.36 -4.30
CA PHE A 33 -7.13 7.71 -3.89
C PHE A 33 -5.93 8.56 -3.41
N PRO A 34 -5.12 8.12 -2.42
CA PRO A 34 -3.97 8.90 -1.98
C PRO A 34 -2.85 9.04 -3.04
N TYR A 35 -2.87 8.20 -4.08
CA TYR A 35 -1.82 8.17 -5.10
C TYR A 35 -2.15 9.05 -6.32
N THR A 36 -3.32 8.82 -6.92
CA THR A 36 -3.61 9.30 -8.28
C THR A 36 -4.97 10.00 -8.41
N SER A 37 -5.88 9.83 -7.45
CA SER A 37 -7.28 10.28 -7.59
C SER A 37 -7.63 11.49 -6.71
N THR A 38 -6.62 12.22 -6.20
CA THR A 38 -6.81 13.45 -5.41
C THR A 38 -5.90 14.58 -5.94
N PRO A 39 -6.35 15.85 -5.93
CA PRO A 39 -5.46 17.00 -6.09
C PRO A 39 -4.31 16.94 -5.08
N GLY A 40 -3.07 17.19 -5.54
CA GLY A 40 -1.88 17.06 -4.68
C GLY A 40 -1.52 15.62 -4.30
N GLY A 41 -2.08 14.62 -5.00
CA GLY A 41 -1.72 13.21 -4.83
C GLY A 41 -0.25 12.92 -5.09
N CYS A 42 0.19 11.71 -4.75
CA CYS A 42 1.61 11.31 -4.75
C CYS A 42 2.40 11.64 -6.03
N LYS A 43 1.76 11.65 -7.21
CA LYS A 43 2.44 12.06 -8.45
C LYS A 43 2.95 13.52 -8.41
N ALA A 44 2.24 14.40 -7.72
CA ALA A 44 2.62 15.81 -7.58
C ALA A 44 3.81 16.04 -6.63
N THR A 45 4.14 15.06 -5.79
CA THR A 45 5.27 15.09 -4.84
C THR A 45 6.49 14.34 -5.36
N GLY A 46 6.56 14.08 -6.68
CA GLY A 46 7.66 13.32 -7.26
C GLY A 46 7.71 11.87 -6.77
N PHE A 47 6.53 11.27 -6.56
CA PHE A 47 6.34 9.89 -6.08
C PHE A 47 6.76 9.64 -4.64
N ASP A 48 6.91 10.70 -3.84
CA ASP A 48 6.96 10.58 -2.39
C ASP A 48 5.54 10.57 -1.83
N CYS A 49 5.01 9.38 -1.54
CA CYS A 49 3.62 9.20 -1.14
C CYS A 49 3.40 9.28 0.38
N TYR A 50 4.44 9.58 1.16
CA TYR A 50 4.41 9.43 2.61
C TYR A 50 3.22 10.16 3.24
N GLN A 51 3.07 11.47 2.97
CA GLN A 51 2.04 12.30 3.62
C GLN A 51 0.61 11.86 3.24
N GLN A 52 0.38 11.55 1.97
CA GLN A 52 -0.94 11.15 1.47
C GLN A 52 -1.36 9.79 2.03
N VAL A 53 -0.43 8.82 2.04
CA VAL A 53 -0.69 7.49 2.58
C VAL A 53 -0.84 7.54 4.10
N LYS A 54 -0.01 8.34 4.79
CA LYS A 54 -0.10 8.56 6.24
C LYS A 54 -1.51 8.98 6.65
N GLY A 55 -2.01 10.06 6.04
CA GLY A 55 -3.35 10.57 6.34
C GLY A 55 -4.46 9.57 6.06
N HIS A 56 -4.40 8.90 4.89
CA HIS A 56 -5.43 7.93 4.49
C HIS A 56 -5.44 6.68 5.37
N HIS A 57 -4.26 6.16 5.69
CA HIS A 57 -4.12 4.96 6.50
C HIS A 57 -4.47 5.22 7.97
N ALA A 58 -4.10 6.38 8.53
CA ALA A 58 -4.51 6.78 9.88
C ALA A 58 -6.02 6.80 10.03
N HIS A 59 -6.73 7.31 9.02
CA HIS A 59 -8.20 7.29 9.01
C HIS A 59 -8.75 5.86 8.93
N SER A 60 -8.10 4.96 8.19
CA SER A 60 -8.50 3.55 8.10
C SER A 60 -8.36 2.84 9.46
N LEU A 61 -7.24 3.08 10.17
CA LEU A 61 -7.03 2.55 11.53
C LEU A 61 -8.14 3.00 12.48
N GLN A 62 -8.50 4.29 12.45
CA GLN A 62 -9.51 4.87 13.32
C GLN A 62 -10.94 4.41 13.02
N ARG A 63 -11.21 3.88 11.82
CA ARG A 63 -12.56 3.65 11.31
C ARG A 63 -12.88 2.18 11.04
N GLY A 64 -12.10 1.25 11.57
CA GLY A 64 -12.47 -0.17 11.60
C GLY A 64 -11.30 -1.14 11.47
N PHE A 65 -10.14 -0.71 10.96
CA PHE A 65 -9.00 -1.60 10.85
C PHE A 65 -8.42 -1.96 12.22
N VAL A 66 -8.48 -1.06 13.20
CA VAL A 66 -7.98 -1.31 14.57
C VAL A 66 -9.14 -1.21 15.56
N ARG A 67 -9.16 -2.16 16.51
CA ARG A 67 -10.17 -2.24 17.57
C ARG A 67 -9.76 -1.38 18.77
N GLY A 68 -10.68 -1.21 19.72
CA GLY A 68 -10.44 -0.40 20.94
C GLY A 68 -9.28 -0.88 21.80
N ASP A 69 -8.91 -2.16 21.71
CA ASP A 69 -7.76 -2.78 22.40
C ASP A 69 -6.42 -2.58 21.67
N LYS A 70 -6.40 -1.74 20.61
CA LYS A 70 -5.24 -1.46 19.77
C LYS A 70 -4.73 -2.64 18.93
N THR A 71 -5.51 -3.71 18.81
CA THR A 71 -5.21 -4.79 17.87
C THR A 71 -5.90 -4.59 16.53
N TYR A 72 -5.27 -5.06 15.46
CA TYR A 72 -5.94 -5.12 14.16
C TYR A 72 -7.20 -5.99 14.21
N HIS A 73 -8.17 -5.65 13.38
CA HIS A 73 -9.38 -6.44 13.21
C HIS A 73 -9.01 -7.86 12.76
N PRO A 74 -9.52 -8.93 13.39
CA PRO A 74 -9.08 -10.30 13.13
C PRO A 74 -9.34 -10.78 11.70
N ALA A 75 -10.34 -10.23 11.01
CA ALA A 75 -10.56 -10.47 9.58
C ALA A 75 -9.42 -9.96 8.69
N LEU A 76 -8.70 -8.91 9.10
CA LEU A 76 -7.73 -8.23 8.25
C LEU A 76 -6.40 -8.97 8.22
N ARG A 77 -6.18 -9.74 7.14
CA ARG A 77 -4.99 -10.57 6.99
C ARG A 77 -3.87 -9.88 6.23
N THR A 78 -4.22 -9.01 5.29
CA THR A 78 -3.25 -8.34 4.41
C THR A 78 -3.70 -6.94 4.07
N ILE A 79 -2.76 -6.00 4.10
CA ILE A 79 -2.91 -4.65 3.55
C ILE A 79 -2.16 -4.60 2.22
N ILE A 80 -2.85 -4.16 1.18
CA ILE A 80 -2.26 -3.91 -0.13
C ILE A 80 -1.98 -2.40 -0.22
N LEU A 81 -0.71 -2.02 -0.33
CA LEU A 81 -0.30 -0.61 -0.42
C LEU A 81 -0.95 0.06 -1.63
N ILE A 82 -0.93 -0.62 -2.78
CA ILE A 82 -1.57 -0.18 -4.02
C ILE A 82 -1.67 -1.38 -4.99
N ASP A 83 -2.69 -1.33 -5.84
CA ASP A 83 -2.89 -2.27 -6.94
C ASP A 83 -2.24 -1.76 -8.23
N GLU A 84 -1.59 -2.63 -8.99
CA GLU A 84 -0.93 -2.34 -10.27
C GLU A 84 -0.10 -1.04 -10.26
N PRO A 85 0.85 -0.85 -9.32
CA PRO A 85 1.62 0.40 -9.21
C PRO A 85 2.36 0.76 -10.50
N ASP A 86 2.83 -0.25 -11.23
CA ASP A 86 3.51 -0.13 -12.53
C ASP A 86 2.62 0.42 -13.64
N ARG A 87 1.29 0.33 -13.49
CA ARG A 87 0.30 0.88 -14.41
C ARG A 87 -0.29 2.20 -13.89
N GLN A 88 -0.56 2.27 -12.59
CA GLN A 88 -1.30 3.38 -12.02
C GLN A 88 -0.44 4.64 -11.83
N LEU A 89 0.84 4.47 -11.49
CA LEU A 89 1.71 5.60 -11.16
C LEU A 89 2.30 6.28 -12.41
N GLY A 90 2.13 5.69 -13.59
CA GLY A 90 2.42 6.39 -14.85
C GLY A 90 2.44 5.45 -16.05
N PRO A 91 2.33 6.00 -17.27
CA PRO A 91 2.26 5.22 -18.51
C PRO A 91 3.57 4.49 -18.86
N SER A 92 4.68 4.83 -18.19
CA SER A 92 6.02 4.39 -18.60
C SER A 92 6.64 3.30 -17.71
N ALA A 93 5.93 2.83 -16.66
CA ALA A 93 6.44 1.82 -15.71
C ALA A 93 7.89 2.09 -15.26
N VAL A 94 8.22 3.36 -14.97
CA VAL A 94 9.57 3.76 -14.56
C VAL A 94 9.84 3.16 -13.17
N PRO A 95 10.86 2.30 -13.01
CA PRO A 95 11.15 1.65 -11.74
C PRO A 95 11.31 2.59 -10.56
N ALA A 96 12.07 3.68 -10.75
CA ALA A 96 12.31 4.66 -9.71
C ALA A 96 11.01 5.24 -9.14
N ASP A 97 10.04 5.55 -10.00
CA ASP A 97 8.79 6.19 -9.62
C ASP A 97 7.92 5.27 -8.75
N PHE A 98 7.63 4.05 -9.23
CA PHE A 98 6.77 3.13 -8.47
C PHE A 98 7.48 2.59 -7.22
N CYS A 99 8.80 2.43 -7.26
CA CYS A 99 9.56 2.01 -6.10
C CYS A 99 9.57 3.09 -5.02
N ARG A 100 9.83 4.35 -5.37
CA ARG A 100 9.79 5.46 -4.40
C ARG A 100 8.41 5.61 -3.77
N ALA A 101 7.35 5.49 -4.58
CA ALA A 101 5.98 5.53 -4.11
C ALA A 101 5.68 4.43 -3.09
N LEU A 102 6.11 3.20 -3.37
CA LEU A 102 5.85 2.05 -2.49
C LEU A 102 6.69 2.08 -1.21
N VAL A 103 7.96 2.51 -1.30
CA VAL A 103 8.84 2.63 -0.13
C VAL A 103 8.31 3.70 0.83
N SER A 104 7.99 4.89 0.32
CA SER A 104 7.41 5.98 1.12
C SER A 104 6.02 5.63 1.68
N ALA A 105 5.20 4.90 0.92
CA ALA A 105 3.90 4.41 1.40
C ALA A 105 4.04 3.39 2.53
N LEU A 106 4.99 2.45 2.43
CA LEU A 106 5.25 1.48 3.49
C LEU A 106 5.70 2.18 4.77
N ASP A 107 6.62 3.13 4.65
CA ASP A 107 7.11 3.90 5.79
C ASP A 107 5.99 4.66 6.50
N ALA A 108 5.11 5.31 5.73
CA ALA A 108 3.92 5.96 6.27
C ALA A 108 2.98 4.99 7.00
N VAL A 109 2.75 3.79 6.48
CA VAL A 109 1.93 2.77 7.15
C VAL A 109 2.54 2.38 8.49
N LEU A 110 3.84 2.07 8.52
CA LEU A 110 4.55 1.66 9.73
C LEU A 110 4.55 2.78 10.79
N ASP A 111 4.76 4.02 10.37
CA ASP A 111 4.74 5.17 11.27
C ASP A 111 3.36 5.41 11.87
N VAL A 112 2.30 5.29 11.07
CA VAL A 112 0.92 5.44 11.55
C VAL A 112 0.56 4.34 12.54
N GLU A 113 0.95 3.10 12.28
CA GLU A 113 0.74 1.98 13.21
C GLU A 113 1.43 2.25 14.55
N ARG A 114 2.69 2.74 14.50
CA ARG A 114 3.47 3.12 15.67
C ARG A 114 2.82 4.28 16.45
N GLU A 115 2.42 5.35 15.76
CA GLU A 115 1.76 6.52 16.36
C GLU A 115 0.40 6.18 16.98
N ALA A 116 -0.36 5.28 16.34
CA ALA A 116 -1.65 4.82 16.84
C ALA A 116 -1.53 3.83 18.02
N GLY A 117 -0.32 3.35 18.31
CA GLY A 117 -0.01 2.40 19.36
C GLY A 117 -0.55 1.00 19.06
N VAL A 118 -0.54 0.59 17.78
CA VAL A 118 -1.03 -0.73 17.36
C VAL A 118 -0.16 -1.84 17.94
N VAL A 119 -0.79 -2.89 18.45
CA VAL A 119 -0.12 -4.04 19.09
C VAL A 119 -0.66 -5.36 18.59
N GLY A 120 0.03 -6.45 18.93
CA GLY A 120 -0.38 -7.82 18.60
C GLY A 120 0.04 -8.25 17.20
N GLN A 121 -0.76 -9.10 16.57
CA GLN A 121 -0.48 -9.61 15.23
C GLN A 121 -0.79 -8.55 14.17
N LEU A 122 0.23 -8.15 13.42
CA LEU A 122 0.09 -7.22 12.31
C LEU A 122 -0.31 -7.97 11.01
N PRO A 123 -1.08 -7.34 10.11
CA PRO A 123 -1.37 -7.89 8.80
C PRO A 123 -0.09 -7.96 7.96
N ASN A 124 -0.07 -8.86 6.98
CA ASN A 124 0.98 -8.84 5.97
C ASN A 124 0.83 -7.57 5.11
N ILE A 125 1.93 -7.00 4.64
CA ILE A 125 1.91 -5.89 3.69
C ILE A 125 2.35 -6.38 2.31
N THR A 126 1.65 -5.95 1.26
CA THR A 126 1.98 -6.31 -0.12
C THR A 126 1.68 -5.18 -1.10
N ALA A 127 2.20 -5.31 -2.32
CA ALA A 127 1.81 -4.52 -3.48
C ALA A 127 1.59 -5.50 -4.64
N THR A 128 0.55 -5.29 -5.45
CA THR A 128 0.21 -6.24 -6.51
C THR A 128 0.56 -5.69 -7.89
N PHE A 129 1.68 -6.12 -8.46
CA PHE A 129 2.07 -5.71 -9.80
C PHE A 129 1.13 -6.26 -10.88
N SER A 130 0.95 -5.48 -11.95
CA SER A 130 0.25 -5.97 -13.14
C SER A 130 1.05 -7.09 -13.82
N PHE A 131 0.42 -7.84 -14.73
CA PHE A 131 1.12 -8.78 -15.63
C PHE A 131 1.91 -8.07 -16.75
N GLY A 132 2.10 -6.75 -16.65
CA GLY A 132 2.89 -5.97 -17.58
C GLY A 132 4.38 -6.32 -17.57
N VAL A 133 5.05 -5.98 -18.67
CA VAL A 133 6.51 -6.00 -18.76
C VAL A 133 7.07 -4.62 -18.39
N CYS A 134 8.33 -4.59 -17.96
CA CYS A 134 9.04 -3.39 -17.57
C CYS A 134 10.36 -3.29 -18.33
N PRO A 135 10.36 -2.81 -19.59
CA PRO A 135 11.58 -2.74 -20.40
C PRO A 135 12.71 -1.90 -19.76
N GLN A 136 12.36 -1.01 -18.84
CA GLN A 136 13.28 -0.15 -18.11
C GLN A 136 13.85 -0.79 -16.83
N CYS A 137 13.33 -1.94 -16.40
CA CYS A 137 13.87 -2.67 -15.25
C CYS A 137 15.25 -3.24 -15.59
N ALA A 138 16.20 -3.14 -14.66
CA ALA A 138 17.58 -3.54 -14.84
C ALA A 138 17.72 -5.04 -15.16
N ARG A 139 16.78 -5.85 -14.66
CA ARG A 139 16.73 -7.30 -14.88
C ARG A 139 15.32 -7.74 -15.24
N PHE A 140 15.25 -8.73 -16.14
CA PHE A 140 14.00 -9.38 -16.54
C PHE A 140 12.93 -8.42 -17.09
N GLY A 141 13.34 -7.33 -17.75
CA GLY A 141 12.40 -6.32 -18.22
C GLY A 141 11.32 -6.80 -19.20
N TYR A 142 11.52 -7.94 -19.86
CA TYR A 142 10.53 -8.58 -20.73
C TYR A 142 9.83 -9.79 -20.10
N ARG A 143 10.02 -10.03 -18.79
CA ARG A 143 9.29 -11.07 -18.05
C ARG A 143 8.15 -10.40 -17.28
N PRO A 144 6.89 -10.83 -17.48
CA PRO A 144 5.73 -10.27 -16.78
C PRO A 144 5.94 -10.18 -15.27
N ALA A 145 5.76 -8.98 -14.70
CA ALA A 145 5.83 -8.65 -13.27
C ALA A 145 7.18 -8.89 -12.54
N ILE A 146 8.02 -9.83 -13.01
CA ILE A 146 9.25 -10.27 -12.31
C ILE A 146 10.26 -9.13 -12.20
N GLY A 147 10.46 -8.36 -13.28
CA GLY A 147 11.37 -7.21 -13.26
C GLY A 147 10.95 -6.20 -12.19
N GLN A 148 9.68 -5.80 -12.19
CA GLN A 148 9.12 -4.84 -11.25
C GLN A 148 9.23 -5.31 -9.79
N MET A 149 8.93 -6.57 -9.51
CA MET A 149 9.06 -7.15 -8.16
C MET A 149 10.52 -7.14 -7.67
N LEU A 150 11.50 -7.34 -8.55
CA LEU A 150 12.91 -7.28 -8.17
C LEU A 150 13.40 -5.85 -7.95
N GLU A 151 12.96 -4.90 -8.75
CA GLU A 151 13.24 -3.47 -8.53
C GLU A 151 12.71 -3.03 -7.17
N LEU A 152 11.45 -3.39 -6.85
CA LEU A 152 10.87 -3.10 -5.55
C LEU A 152 11.65 -3.74 -4.42
N ARG A 153 12.04 -5.02 -4.55
CA ARG A 153 12.86 -5.70 -3.55
C ARG A 153 14.20 -5.01 -3.32
N HIS A 154 14.81 -4.46 -4.37
CA HIS A 154 16.06 -3.71 -4.26
C HIS A 154 15.82 -2.39 -3.52
N ALA A 155 14.84 -1.59 -3.95
CA ALA A 155 14.51 -0.30 -3.34
C ALA A 155 14.08 -0.43 -1.87
N MET A 156 13.33 -1.48 -1.51
CA MET A 156 12.95 -1.75 -0.11
C MET A 156 14.14 -2.05 0.80
N LYS A 157 15.27 -2.54 0.25
CA LYS A 157 16.52 -2.75 0.99
C LYS A 157 17.46 -1.55 0.95
N HIS A 158 17.31 -0.72 -0.08
CA HIS A 158 18.16 0.42 -0.40
C HIS A 158 17.29 1.61 -0.80
N PRO A 159 16.54 2.24 0.13
CA PRO A 159 15.64 3.35 -0.20
C PRO A 159 16.33 4.52 -0.92
N GLU A 160 17.60 4.74 -0.64
CA GLU A 160 18.45 5.75 -1.27
C GLU A 160 18.61 5.54 -2.78
N SER A 161 18.47 4.31 -3.27
CA SER A 161 18.54 3.98 -4.71
C SER A 161 17.43 4.64 -5.53
N VAL A 162 16.34 5.05 -4.87
CA VAL A 162 15.21 5.76 -5.48
C VAL A 162 15.02 7.15 -4.89
N GLY A 163 16.05 7.67 -4.21
CA GLY A 163 16.05 9.02 -3.63
C GLY A 163 15.12 9.19 -2.43
N TYR A 164 14.77 8.10 -1.73
CA TYR A 164 14.01 8.17 -0.47
C TYR A 164 14.95 8.12 0.73
N GLN A 165 14.69 8.98 1.72
CA GLN A 165 15.35 9.00 3.02
C GLN A 165 14.26 9.02 4.09
N ALA A 166 14.26 8.01 4.96
CA ALA A 166 13.34 7.88 6.09
C ALA A 166 13.73 8.82 7.24
#